data_AF-A0A6A4ZK12-F1
#
_entry.id   AF-A0A6A4ZK12-F1
#
_cell.length_a   1.000
_cell.length_b   1.000
_cell.length_c   1.000
_cell.angle_alpha   90.00
_cell.angle_beta   90.00
_cell.angle_gamma   90.00
#
_symmetry.space_group_name_H-M   'P 1'
#
loop_
_entity.id
_entity.type
_entity.pdbx_description
1 polymer ?
#
loop_
_entity_poly.entity_id
_entity_poly.type
_entity_poly.pdbx_seq_one_letter_code
_entity_poly.pdbx_strand_id
1 'polypeptide(L)'
;MHRWEAEFEMLDTDRDDVITRDEFLRYCDQTFGPHLKVAIKFIKSQADYDRECYHRQRLDLNFVLGLVPSPAELPDDFAQTMSQLPLSHLSHINMAEYANLVVMPAADRSLEDIFLKERPSEAQVIDMIKQVAAALDHLHSHRIVHGDLKKLNVLRMGVHLKLIDLDASTRIGDVLGAKFSSGILPP
;
A
#
# COMPACT_ATOMS: atom_id res chain seq x y z
N MET A 1 8.72 11.77 -29.40
CA MET A 1 9.40 12.42 -28.28
C MET A 1 9.01 11.66 -27.03
N HIS A 2 9.96 10.99 -26.40
CA HIS A 2 9.68 10.19 -25.22
C HIS A 2 9.23 11.12 -24.09
N ARG A 3 8.26 10.68 -23.28
CA ARG A 3 7.61 11.49 -22.23
C ARG A 3 8.61 12.11 -21.23
N TRP A 4 9.77 11.49 -21.05
CA TRP A 4 10.82 11.94 -20.14
C TRP A 4 11.70 13.08 -20.69
N GLU A 5 11.84 13.22 -22.02
CA GLU A 5 12.68 14.28 -22.63
C GLU A 5 12.08 15.67 -22.36
N ALA A 6 10.75 15.79 -22.47
CA ALA A 6 10.04 17.02 -22.17
C ALA A 6 10.01 17.35 -20.66
N GLU A 7 9.99 16.34 -19.78
CA GLU A 7 10.10 16.55 -18.33
C GLU A 7 11.53 16.97 -17.95
N PHE A 8 12.55 16.39 -18.60
CA PHE A 8 13.95 16.76 -18.43
C PHE A 8 14.21 18.20 -18.86
N GLU A 9 13.69 18.64 -20.02
CA GLU A 9 13.79 20.03 -20.47
C GLU A 9 13.08 21.04 -19.55
N MET A 10 12.09 20.61 -18.77
CA MET A 10 11.46 21.47 -17.74
C MET A 10 12.26 21.52 -16.44
N LEU A 11 13.03 20.46 -16.16
CA LEU A 11 13.86 20.28 -14.97
C LEU A 11 15.19 21.02 -15.08
N ASP A 12 15.85 20.89 -16.23
CA ASP A 12 17.13 21.50 -16.58
C ASP A 12 16.91 22.99 -16.95
N THR A 13 16.83 23.82 -15.92
CA THR A 13 16.45 25.24 -16.07
C THR A 13 17.61 26.08 -16.61
N ASP A 14 18.86 25.67 -16.36
CA ASP A 14 20.08 26.32 -16.82
C ASP A 14 20.65 25.73 -18.12
N ARG A 15 20.05 24.64 -18.62
CA ARG A 15 20.37 23.96 -19.89
C ARG A 15 21.80 23.43 -19.92
N ASP A 16 22.25 22.89 -18.80
CA ASP A 16 23.58 22.31 -18.67
C ASP A 16 23.61 20.80 -18.98
N ASP A 17 22.47 20.23 -19.42
CA ASP A 17 22.24 18.80 -19.67
C ASP A 17 22.45 17.93 -18.42
N VAL A 18 22.37 18.52 -17.22
CA VAL A 18 22.46 17.86 -15.92
C VAL A 18 21.26 18.25 -15.07
N ILE A 19 20.87 17.38 -14.14
CA ILE A 19 19.87 17.73 -13.11
C ILE A 19 20.56 17.65 -11.77
N THR A 20 20.69 18.80 -11.09
CA THR A 20 21.20 18.83 -9.72
C THR A 20 20.20 18.19 -8.76
N ARG A 21 20.68 17.74 -7.59
CA ARG A 21 19.82 17.20 -6.54
C ARG A 21 18.69 18.17 -6.16
N ASP A 22 18.97 19.46 -6.11
CA ASP A 22 17.99 20.47 -5.69
C ASP A 22 16.94 20.76 -6.77
N GLU A 23 17.27 20.63 -8.05
CA GLU A 23 16.31 20.71 -9.16
C GLU A 23 15.40 19.50 -9.19
N PHE A 24 15.97 18.30 -9.05
CA PHE A 24 15.20 17.07 -8.95
C PHE A 24 14.20 17.13 -7.78
N LEU A 25 14.66 17.56 -6.60
CA LEU A 25 13.81 17.70 -5.42
C LEU A 25 12.72 18.76 -5.61
N ARG A 26 13.04 19.93 -6.19
CA ARG A 26 12.03 20.97 -6.50
C ARG A 26 10.95 20.46 -7.44
N TYR A 27 11.34 19.76 -8.50
CA TYR A 27 10.38 19.15 -9.43
C TYR A 27 9.53 18.10 -8.73
N CYS A 28 10.13 17.25 -7.90
CA CYS A 28 9.37 16.25 -7.16
C CYS A 28 8.35 16.91 -6.22
N ASP A 29 8.74 17.97 -5.53
CA ASP A 29 7.85 18.71 -4.64
C ASP A 29 6.72 19.41 -5.41
N GLN A 30 7.01 20.04 -6.55
CA GLN A 30 5.98 20.71 -7.36
C GLN A 30 5.03 19.73 -8.06
N THR A 31 5.57 18.62 -8.58
CA THR A 31 4.81 17.67 -9.40
C THR A 31 4.04 16.67 -8.55
N PHE A 32 4.66 16.19 -7.48
CA PHE A 32 4.13 15.11 -6.64
C PHE A 32 3.84 15.54 -5.21
N GLY A 33 4.58 16.49 -4.62
CA GLY A 33 4.42 16.91 -3.23
C GLY A 33 2.98 17.23 -2.79
N PRO A 34 2.22 18.08 -3.50
CA PRO A 34 0.85 18.40 -3.12
C PRO A 34 -0.17 17.31 -3.45
N HIS A 35 0.17 16.35 -4.34
CA HIS A 35 -0.81 15.45 -4.95
C HIS A 35 -0.60 13.97 -4.61
N LEU A 36 0.62 13.57 -4.24
CA LEU A 36 1.00 12.20 -4.00
C LEU A 36 1.37 12.02 -2.53
N LYS A 37 0.38 11.64 -1.73
CA LYS A 37 0.61 11.10 -0.40
C LYS A 37 0.69 9.58 -0.51
N VAL A 38 1.67 9.00 0.16
CA VAL A 38 1.88 7.55 0.18
C VAL A 38 1.87 7.03 1.61
N ALA A 39 1.51 5.76 1.76
CA ALA A 39 1.79 4.97 2.94
C ALA A 39 2.89 3.97 2.62
N ILE A 40 3.85 3.83 3.53
CA ILE A 40 4.95 2.87 3.42
C ILE A 40 4.74 1.82 4.50
N LYS A 41 4.52 0.57 4.10
CA LYS A 41 4.41 -0.58 5.01
C LYS A 41 5.73 -1.33 5.02
N PHE A 42 6.41 -1.30 6.15
CA PHE A 42 7.63 -2.07 6.42
C PHE A 42 7.27 -3.48 6.89
N ILE A 43 7.96 -4.49 6.35
CA ILE A 43 7.67 -5.91 6.56
C ILE A 43 8.96 -6.64 6.96
N LYS A 44 8.94 -7.32 8.11
CA LYS A 44 10.10 -8.08 8.63
C LYS A 44 10.28 -9.43 7.93
N SER A 45 9.19 -10.13 7.66
CA SER A 45 9.22 -11.48 7.07
C SER A 45 9.23 -11.42 5.55
N GLN A 46 10.24 -12.05 4.93
CA GLN A 46 10.32 -12.18 3.47
C GLN A 46 9.08 -12.89 2.91
N ALA A 47 8.65 -13.98 3.55
CA ALA A 47 7.50 -14.75 3.10
C ALA A 47 6.19 -13.94 3.12
N ASP A 48 6.04 -13.00 4.06
CA ASP A 48 4.87 -12.12 4.13
C ASP A 48 4.89 -11.10 3.00
N TYR A 49 6.05 -10.50 2.73
CA TYR A 49 6.26 -9.59 1.62
C TYR A 49 6.00 -10.28 0.27
N ASP A 50 6.56 -11.48 0.08
CA ASP A 50 6.39 -12.24 -1.16
C ASP A 50 4.91 -12.58 -1.39
N ARG A 51 4.16 -13.00 -0.35
CA ARG A 51 2.72 -13.26 -0.46
C ARG A 51 1.92 -12.01 -0.79
N GLU A 52 2.18 -10.92 -0.09
CA GLU A 52 1.56 -9.61 -0.33
C GLU A 52 1.73 -9.22 -1.81
N CYS A 53 2.96 -9.26 -2.33
CA CYS A 53 3.26 -8.91 -3.72
C CYS A 53 2.65 -9.91 -4.71
N TYR A 54 2.78 -11.21 -4.47
CA TYR A 54 2.31 -12.27 -5.37
C TYR A 54 0.81 -12.24 -5.60
N HIS A 55 0.01 -12.11 -4.53
CA HIS A 55 -1.45 -12.11 -4.66
C HIS A 55 -1.97 -10.85 -5.35
N ARG A 56 -1.32 -9.70 -5.17
CA ARG A 56 -1.69 -8.42 -5.81
C ARG A 56 -1.54 -8.43 -7.33
N GLN A 57 -0.59 -9.20 -7.88
CA GLN A 57 -0.31 -9.24 -9.33
C GLN A 57 -1.51 -9.63 -10.19
N ARG A 58 -2.49 -10.34 -9.62
CA ARG A 58 -3.65 -10.87 -10.34
C ARG A 58 -4.96 -10.16 -10.02
N LEU A 59 -4.91 -9.11 -9.21
CA LEU A 59 -6.11 -8.46 -8.69
C LEU A 59 -6.31 -7.09 -9.33
N ASP A 60 -7.58 -6.75 -9.59
CA ASP A 60 -7.96 -5.49 -10.21
C ASP A 60 -7.87 -4.36 -9.18
N LEU A 61 -7.27 -3.25 -9.61
CA LEU A 61 -7.01 -2.08 -8.77
C LEU A 61 -8.29 -1.38 -8.32
N ASN A 62 -9.45 -1.67 -8.90
CA ASN A 62 -10.74 -1.19 -8.44
C ASN A 62 -11.17 -1.81 -7.12
N PHE A 63 -10.75 -3.05 -6.83
CA PHE A 63 -11.14 -3.80 -5.63
C PHE A 63 -10.03 -3.88 -4.59
N VAL A 64 -8.77 -3.86 -5.01
CA VAL A 64 -7.59 -3.94 -4.13
C VAL A 64 -6.74 -2.69 -4.34
N LEU A 65 -6.28 -2.08 -3.25
CA LEU A 65 -5.44 -0.88 -3.36
C LEU A 65 -4.12 -1.21 -4.05
N GLY A 66 -3.77 -0.57 -5.16
CA GLY A 66 -2.52 -0.84 -5.87
C GLY A 66 -1.26 -0.49 -5.08
N LEU A 67 -0.14 -1.09 -5.49
CA LEU A 67 1.19 -0.65 -5.05
C LEU A 67 1.69 0.46 -5.98
N VAL A 68 2.41 1.42 -5.41
CA VAL A 68 3.21 2.37 -6.19
C VAL A 68 4.47 1.64 -6.65
N PRO A 69 4.97 1.88 -7.89
CA PRO A 69 6.23 1.31 -8.34
C PRO A 69 7.34 1.63 -7.33
N SER A 70 7.95 0.58 -6.79
CA SER A 70 9.16 0.66 -5.95
C SER A 70 10.38 0.24 -6.77
N PRO A 71 11.60 0.68 -6.41
CA PRO A 71 12.82 0.15 -6.99
C PRO A 71 12.84 -1.38 -6.91
N ALA A 72 13.28 -2.05 -7.99
CA ALA A 72 13.38 -3.50 -8.03
C ALA A 72 14.40 -4.04 -7.01
N GLU A 73 15.44 -3.24 -6.74
CA GLU A 73 16.47 -3.52 -5.75
C GLU A 73 16.62 -2.28 -4.86
N LEU A 74 16.71 -2.51 -3.55
CA LEU A 74 17.02 -1.47 -2.58
C LEU A 74 18.55 -1.24 -2.59
N PRO A 75 19.01 0.00 -2.33
CA PRO A 75 20.44 0.29 -2.22
C PRO A 75 21.15 -0.61 -1.19
N ASP A 76 22.43 -0.93 -1.43
CA ASP A 76 23.24 -1.77 -0.51
C ASP A 76 23.33 -1.20 0.91
N ASP A 77 23.27 0.13 1.04
CA ASP A 77 23.31 0.84 2.32
C ASP A 77 21.94 0.95 3.01
N PHE A 78 20.85 0.48 2.38
CA PHE A 78 19.48 0.63 2.88
C PHE A 78 19.32 0.11 4.31
N ALA A 79 19.87 -1.07 4.63
CA ALA A 79 19.80 -1.63 5.98
C ALA A 79 20.51 -0.75 7.02
N GLN A 80 21.65 -0.16 6.65
CA GLN A 80 22.37 0.79 7.49
C GLN A 80 21.57 2.07 7.70
N THR A 81 20.99 2.63 6.63
CA THR A 81 20.12 3.81 6.71
C THR A 81 18.90 3.55 7.60
N MET A 82 18.25 2.39 7.42
CA MET A 82 17.09 2.01 8.22
C MET A 82 17.44 1.85 9.70
N SER A 83 18.62 1.29 10.03
CA SER A 83 19.07 1.17 11.43
C SER A 83 19.21 2.51 12.15
N GLN A 84 19.46 3.59 11.40
CA GLN A 84 19.64 4.95 11.91
C GLN A 84 18.35 5.76 11.89
N LEU A 85 17.25 5.21 11.36
CA LEU A 85 15.98 5.91 11.27
C LEU A 85 15.40 6.16 12.67
N PRO A 86 15.26 7.41 13.12
CA PRO A 86 14.79 7.71 14.45
C PRO A 86 13.27 7.49 14.54
N LEU A 87 12.85 6.43 15.22
CA LEU A 87 11.45 6.22 15.59
C LEU A 87 11.23 6.68 17.03
N SER A 88 10.83 7.94 17.20
CA SER A 88 10.68 8.62 18.50
C SER A 88 9.88 7.83 19.55
N HIS A 89 8.88 7.06 19.13
CA HIS A 89 8.01 6.27 20.00
C HIS A 89 8.27 4.75 19.95
N LEU A 90 9.24 4.30 19.15
CA LEU A 90 9.52 2.87 18.90
C LEU A 90 11.03 2.58 18.99
N SER A 91 11.71 3.16 19.98
CA SER A 91 13.17 3.02 20.17
C SER A 91 13.66 1.59 20.39
N HIS A 92 12.76 0.66 20.70
CA HIS A 92 13.05 -0.77 20.85
C HIS A 92 13.00 -1.55 19.53
N ILE A 93 12.51 -0.94 18.45
CA ILE A 93 12.39 -1.58 17.14
C ILE A 93 13.65 -1.30 16.34
N ASN A 94 14.38 -2.37 16.01
CA ASN A 94 15.48 -2.28 15.06
C ASN A 94 14.92 -2.31 13.63
N MET A 95 14.88 -1.16 12.98
CA MET A 95 14.36 -1.03 11.61
C MET A 95 15.20 -1.74 10.55
N ALA A 96 16.45 -2.11 10.85
CA ALA A 96 17.25 -2.95 9.96
C ALA A 96 16.64 -4.36 9.77
N GLU A 97 15.79 -4.81 10.70
CA GLU A 97 15.08 -6.09 10.58
C GLU A 97 13.90 -6.02 9.59
N TYR A 98 13.51 -4.82 9.15
CA TYR A 98 12.40 -4.59 8.25
C TYR A 98 12.92 -4.26 6.85
N ALA A 99 13.64 -5.21 6.26
CA ALA A 99 14.30 -5.06 4.97
C ALA A 99 13.33 -5.03 3.78
N ASN A 100 12.08 -5.45 3.97
CA ASN A 100 11.07 -5.42 2.93
C ASN A 100 10.12 -4.25 3.13
N LEU A 101 9.72 -3.59 2.05
CA LEU A 101 8.74 -2.51 2.09
C LEU A 101 7.81 -2.55 0.88
N VAL A 102 6.57 -2.16 1.08
CA VAL A 102 5.63 -1.88 0.00
C VAL A 102 5.15 -0.43 0.13
N VAL A 103 5.06 0.26 -1.00
CA VAL A 103 4.55 1.64 -1.08
C VAL A 103 3.17 1.59 -1.70
N MET A 104 2.22 2.30 -1.12
CA MET A 104 0.85 2.40 -1.61
C MET A 104 0.37 3.84 -1.56
N PRO A 105 -0.60 4.25 -2.41
CA PRO A 105 -1.24 5.54 -2.27
C PRO A 105 -1.85 5.69 -0.88
N ALA A 106 -1.74 6.87 -0.28
CA ALA A 106 -2.40 7.15 0.99
C ALA A 106 -3.92 7.19 0.77
N ALA A 107 -4.63 6.41 1.58
CA ALA A 107 -6.08 6.40 1.57
C ALA A 107 -6.67 7.51 2.44
N ASP A 108 -7.95 7.81 2.21
CA ASP A 108 -8.65 8.82 2.98
C ASP A 108 -8.83 8.36 4.43
N ARG A 109 -9.44 7.17 4.60
CA ARG A 109 -9.77 6.57 5.90
C ARG A 109 -9.95 5.05 5.80
N SER A 110 -9.79 4.36 6.92
CA SER A 110 -10.25 2.98 7.08
C SER A 110 -11.76 2.90 7.26
N LEU A 111 -12.36 1.75 6.97
CA LEU A 111 -13.78 1.50 7.24
C LEU A 111 -14.09 1.56 8.74
N GLU A 112 -13.11 1.22 9.59
CA GLU A 112 -13.21 1.40 11.05
C GLU A 112 -13.36 2.88 11.42
N ASP A 113 -12.51 3.74 10.86
CA ASP A 113 -12.58 5.18 11.08
C ASP A 113 -13.88 5.79 10.56
N ILE A 114 -14.35 5.36 9.38
CA ILE A 114 -15.64 5.80 8.83
C ILE A 114 -16.77 5.43 9.79
N PHE A 115 -16.79 4.18 10.24
CA PHE A 115 -17.82 3.70 11.17
C PHE A 115 -17.83 4.49 12.49
N LEU A 116 -16.65 4.73 13.08
CA LEU A 116 -16.53 5.39 14.38
C LEU A 116 -16.75 6.91 14.31
N LYS A 117 -16.27 7.56 13.24
CA LYS A 117 -16.14 9.03 13.19
C LYS A 117 -17.15 9.70 12.25
N GLU A 118 -17.67 8.99 11.25
CA GLU A 118 -18.61 9.56 10.26
C GLU A 118 -20.06 9.14 10.49
N ARG A 119 -20.30 8.09 11.30
CA ARG A 119 -21.65 7.59 11.64
C ARG A 119 -22.55 7.46 10.40
N PRO A 120 -22.16 6.64 9.42
CA PRO A 120 -22.89 6.51 8.16
C PRO A 120 -24.34 6.09 8.39
N SER A 121 -25.24 6.62 7.57
CA SER A 121 -26.63 6.18 7.50
C SER A 121 -26.73 4.71 7.05
N GLU A 122 -27.87 4.08 7.33
CA GLU A 122 -28.13 2.69 6.91
C GLU A 122 -27.91 2.48 5.40
N ALA A 123 -28.39 3.41 4.57
CA ALA A 123 -28.20 3.35 3.13
C ALA A 123 -26.71 3.36 2.73
N GLN A 124 -25.88 4.18 3.40
CA GLN A 124 -24.43 4.23 3.18
C GLN A 124 -23.76 2.94 3.65
N VAL A 125 -24.17 2.39 4.79
CA VAL A 125 -23.65 1.10 5.29
C VAL A 125 -23.96 -0.03 4.30
N ILE A 126 -25.18 -0.07 3.75
CA ILE A 126 -25.55 -1.06 2.73
C ILE A 126 -24.68 -0.92 1.48
N ASP A 127 -24.42 0.30 1.02
CA ASP A 127 -23.54 0.55 -0.14
C ASP A 127 -22.10 0.07 0.14
N MET A 128 -21.55 0.41 1.31
CA MET A 128 -20.22 -0.03 1.73
C MET A 128 -20.10 -1.56 1.79
N ILE A 129 -21.10 -2.25 2.34
CA ILE A 129 -21.13 -3.72 2.39
C ILE A 129 -21.16 -4.31 0.98
N LYS A 130 -21.93 -3.72 0.05
CA LYS A 130 -21.94 -4.16 -1.36
C LYS A 130 -20.57 -4.02 -2.01
N GLN A 131 -19.88 -2.91 -1.78
CA GLN A 131 -18.53 -2.71 -2.31
C GLN A 131 -17.53 -3.73 -1.74
N VAL A 132 -17.57 -3.99 -0.43
CA VAL A 132 -16.74 -5.02 0.20
C VAL A 132 -17.06 -6.41 -0.34
N ALA A 133 -18.34 -6.75 -0.51
CA ALA A 133 -18.78 -8.02 -1.07
C ALA A 133 -18.31 -8.20 -2.53
N ALA A 134 -18.39 -7.15 -3.35
CA ALA A 134 -17.88 -7.17 -4.72
C ALA A 134 -16.35 -7.36 -4.76
N ALA A 135 -15.60 -6.72 -3.86
CA ALA A 135 -14.16 -6.92 -3.75
C ALA A 135 -13.82 -8.36 -3.32
N LEU A 136 -14.57 -8.94 -2.40
CA LEU A 136 -14.39 -10.35 -2.00
C LEU A 136 -14.73 -11.32 -3.14
N ASP A 137 -15.82 -11.08 -3.86
CA ASP A 137 -16.19 -11.87 -5.04
C ASP A 137 -15.07 -11.83 -6.10
N HIS A 138 -14.45 -10.66 -6.29
CA HIS A 138 -13.28 -10.51 -7.14
C HIS A 138 -12.08 -11.36 -6.65
N LEU A 139 -11.78 -11.37 -5.35
CA LEU A 139 -10.73 -12.25 -4.79
C LEU A 139 -11.06 -13.73 -5.02
N HIS A 140 -12.29 -14.14 -4.72
CA HIS A 140 -12.74 -15.52 -4.81
C HIS A 140 -12.77 -16.03 -6.26
N SER A 141 -13.13 -15.19 -7.24
CA SER A 141 -13.06 -15.55 -8.66
C SER A 141 -11.62 -15.84 -9.12
N HIS A 142 -10.63 -15.28 -8.43
CA HIS A 142 -9.20 -15.55 -8.63
C HIS A 142 -8.65 -16.68 -7.74
N ARG A 143 -9.55 -17.43 -7.09
CA ARG A 143 -9.24 -18.52 -6.14
C ARG A 143 -8.43 -18.06 -4.93
N ILE A 144 -8.62 -16.82 -4.47
CA ILE A 144 -7.91 -16.26 -3.31
C ILE A 144 -8.91 -16.00 -2.18
N VAL A 145 -8.60 -16.44 -0.97
CA VAL A 145 -9.28 -16.04 0.27
C VAL A 145 -8.42 -14.99 0.95
N HIS A 146 -9.01 -13.87 1.38
CA HIS A 146 -8.26 -12.79 2.03
C HIS A 146 -7.57 -13.25 3.32
N GLY A 147 -8.24 -14.06 4.15
CA GLY A 147 -7.68 -14.67 5.36
C GLY A 147 -7.63 -13.78 6.61
N ASP A 148 -7.79 -12.46 6.47
CA ASP A 148 -7.80 -11.50 7.60
C ASP A 148 -8.69 -10.28 7.28
N LEU A 149 -9.91 -10.53 6.80
CA LEU A 149 -10.85 -9.45 6.48
C LEU A 149 -11.37 -8.80 7.76
N LYS A 150 -11.10 -7.50 7.91
CA LYS A 150 -11.56 -6.67 9.02
C LYS A 150 -11.76 -5.23 8.57
N LYS A 151 -12.49 -4.43 9.34
CA LYS A 151 -12.76 -3.02 9.02
C LYS A 151 -11.47 -2.18 8.83
N LEU A 152 -10.37 -2.56 9.48
CA LEU A 152 -9.07 -1.91 9.30
C LEU A 152 -8.41 -2.23 7.95
N ASN A 153 -8.76 -3.38 7.34
CA ASN A 153 -8.21 -3.84 6.06
C ASN A 153 -9.08 -3.43 4.86
N VAL A 154 -10.01 -2.49 5.08
CA VAL A 154 -10.82 -1.87 4.04
C VAL A 154 -10.58 -0.37 4.08
N LEU A 155 -10.08 0.20 2.98
CA LEU A 155 -9.74 1.61 2.88
C LEU A 155 -10.62 2.33 1.86
N ARG A 156 -10.98 3.58 2.15
CA ARG A 156 -11.66 4.48 1.21
C ARG A 156 -10.66 5.24 0.36
N MET A 157 -10.81 5.12 -0.95
CA MET A 157 -10.11 5.89 -1.98
C MET A 157 -11.15 6.69 -2.77
N GLY A 158 -11.36 7.95 -2.39
CA GLY A 158 -12.43 8.78 -2.96
C GLY A 158 -13.80 8.19 -2.64
N VAL A 159 -14.54 7.75 -3.67
CA VAL A 159 -15.88 7.15 -3.52
C VAL A 159 -15.86 5.62 -3.41
N HIS A 160 -14.69 4.99 -3.55
CA HIS A 160 -14.56 3.53 -3.60
C HIS A 160 -13.90 2.96 -2.36
N LEU A 161 -14.40 1.81 -1.88
CA LEU A 161 -13.72 0.98 -0.89
C LEU A 161 -12.82 -0.05 -1.58
N LYS A 162 -11.61 -0.22 -1.04
CA LYS A 162 -10.61 -1.17 -1.54
C LYS A 162 -10.04 -2.00 -0.40
N LEU A 163 -9.78 -3.27 -0.67
CA LEU A 163 -9.11 -4.18 0.25
C LEU A 163 -7.60 -3.91 0.27
N ILE A 164 -6.99 -4.14 1.42
CA ILE A 164 -5.54 -4.13 1.64
C ILE A 164 -5.13 -5.37 2.43
N ASP A 165 -3.82 -5.53 2.64
CA ASP A 165 -3.27 -6.50 3.61
C ASP A 165 -3.55 -7.97 3.23
N LEU A 166 -2.92 -8.41 2.15
CA LEU A 166 -3.03 -9.75 1.57
C LEU A 166 -1.94 -10.70 2.08
N ASP A 167 -1.19 -10.32 3.11
CA ASP A 167 -0.10 -11.16 3.67
C ASP A 167 -0.62 -12.42 4.41
N ALA A 168 -1.90 -12.43 4.80
CA ALA A 168 -2.62 -13.59 5.33
C ALA A 168 -3.45 -14.33 4.25
N SER A 169 -3.43 -13.87 3.00
CA SER A 169 -4.19 -14.48 1.93
C SER A 169 -3.62 -15.84 1.52
N THR A 170 -4.53 -16.71 1.10
CA THR A 170 -4.20 -18.07 0.64
C THR A 170 -5.10 -18.46 -0.52
N ARG A 171 -4.76 -19.55 -1.21
CA ARG A 171 -5.62 -20.07 -2.27
C ARG A 171 -6.78 -20.86 -1.68
N ILE A 172 -7.94 -20.81 -2.34
CA ILE A 172 -9.07 -21.66 -1.98
C ILE A 172 -8.64 -23.13 -2.09
N GLY A 173 -8.74 -23.87 -0.98
CA GLY A 173 -8.34 -25.27 -0.87
C GLY A 173 -7.01 -25.50 -0.15
N ASP A 174 -6.20 -24.46 0.01
CA ASP A 174 -4.99 -24.52 0.84
C ASP A 174 -5.35 -24.35 2.32
N VAL A 175 -4.43 -24.72 3.22
CA VAL A 175 -4.63 -24.58 4.66
C VAL A 175 -4.80 -23.09 5.01
N LEU A 176 -5.97 -22.74 5.55
CA LEU A 176 -6.23 -21.43 6.11
C LEU A 176 -5.51 -21.31 7.46
N GLY A 177 -4.96 -20.14 7.74
CA GLY A 177 -4.41 -19.86 9.06
C GLY A 177 -2.90 -19.91 9.25
N ALA A 178 -2.13 -19.74 8.18
CA ALA A 178 -0.70 -19.44 8.33
C ALA A 178 -0.46 -18.17 9.19
N LYS A 179 -1.45 -17.27 9.22
CA LYS A 179 -1.56 -16.13 10.13
C LYS A 179 -3.02 -15.89 10.51
N PHE A 180 -3.25 -15.47 11.75
CA PHE A 180 -4.53 -14.99 12.23
C PHE A 180 -4.29 -13.75 13.08
N SER A 181 -5.15 -12.74 12.97
CA SER A 181 -5.26 -11.73 14.01
C SER A 181 -6.14 -12.29 15.13
N SER A 182 -5.71 -12.16 16.40
CA SER A 182 -6.39 -12.75 17.56
C SER A 182 -7.84 -12.29 17.77
N GLY A 183 -8.33 -11.31 16.99
CA GLY A 183 -9.67 -10.76 17.09
C GLY A 183 -10.71 -11.29 16.09
N ILE A 184 -10.31 -11.92 14.98
CA ILE A 184 -11.22 -12.35 13.91
C ILE A 184 -10.76 -13.70 13.36
N LEU A 185 -11.60 -14.73 13.52
CA LEU A 185 -11.40 -16.03 12.88
C LEU A 185 -11.86 -15.93 11.42
N PRO A 186 -11.00 -16.24 10.43
CA PRO A 186 -11.46 -16.36 9.06
C PRO A 186 -12.46 -17.53 8.94
N PRO A 187 -13.51 -17.39 8.10
CA PRO A 187 -14.50 -18.44 7.87
C PRO A 187 -13.92 -19.66 7.14
#